data_AF-A0A0D3E0L6-F1
#
_entry.id   AF-A0A0D3E0L6-F1
#
_cell.length_a   1.000
_cell.length_b   1.000
_cell.length_c   1.000
_cell.angle_alpha   90.00
_cell.angle_beta   90.00
_cell.angle_gamma   90.00
#
_symmetry.space_group_name_H-M   'P 1'
#
loop_
_entity.id
_entity.type
_entity.pdbx_description
1 polymer ?
#
loop_
_entity_poly.entity_id
_entity_poly.type
_entity_poly.pdbx_seq_one_letter_code
_entity_poly.pdbx_strand_id
1 'polypeptide(L)'
;MDFALLPWHGLKAGTKKQKYDVISEKKVSTPIEVLCKNCPSEFVSYFHYHIRELVSLENVMEEVGLGPNGALMYCMEYLDDSLHDWVDKELDN
;
A
#
# COMPACT_ATOMS: atom_id res chain seq x y z
N MET A 1 -1.28 2.25 -8.63
CA MET A 1 -0.67 0.93 -8.29
C MET A 1 -1.74 -0.14 -8.45
N ASP A 2 -1.45 -1.38 -8.87
CA ASP A 2 -2.48 -2.43 -9.00
C ASP A 2 -2.39 -3.41 -7.81
N PHE A 3 -3.52 -3.69 -7.16
CA PHE A 3 -3.64 -4.60 -6.02
C PHE A 3 -3.17 -6.02 -6.34
N ALA A 4 -3.30 -6.44 -7.61
CA ALA A 4 -2.82 -7.74 -8.08
C ALA A 4 -1.28 -7.82 -8.18
N LEU A 5 -0.58 -6.68 -8.20
CA LEU A 5 0.87 -6.60 -8.31
C LEU A 5 1.59 -6.56 -6.95
N LEU A 6 0.84 -6.48 -5.84
CA LEU A 6 1.45 -6.51 -4.52
C LEU A 6 2.19 -7.85 -4.30
N PRO A 7 3.47 -7.84 -3.85
CA PRO A 7 4.26 -9.07 -3.70
C PRO A 7 3.71 -10.10 -2.71
N TRP A 8 2.75 -9.69 -1.88
CA TRP A 8 2.03 -10.53 -0.92
C TRP A 8 0.60 -10.87 -1.35
N HIS A 9 0.20 -10.50 -2.57
CA HIS A 9 -1.07 -10.91 -3.14
C HIS A 9 -1.07 -12.43 -3.38
N GLY A 10 -2.20 -13.09 -3.12
CA GLY A 10 -2.37 -14.52 -3.42
C GLY A 10 -1.58 -15.51 -2.56
N LEU A 11 -0.87 -15.07 -1.51
CA LEU A 11 -0.16 -15.98 -0.60
C LEU A 11 -1.14 -16.97 0.08
N LYS A 12 -0.79 -18.25 0.01
CA LYS A 12 -1.57 -19.35 0.60
C LYS A 12 -1.06 -19.69 1.99
N ALA A 13 -1.98 -19.95 2.92
CA ALA A 13 -1.66 -20.43 4.26
C ALA A 13 -2.79 -21.34 4.77
N GLY A 14 -2.47 -22.22 5.71
CA GLY A 14 -3.43 -23.20 6.26
C GLY A 14 -4.48 -22.59 7.18
N THR A 15 -4.19 -21.43 7.77
CA THR A 15 -5.12 -20.70 8.67
C THR A 15 -5.08 -19.21 8.40
N LYS A 16 -6.13 -18.50 8.87
CA LYS A 16 -6.22 -17.04 8.78
C LYS A 16 -5.03 -16.36 9.47
N LYS A 17 -4.63 -16.83 10.67
CA LYS A 17 -3.47 -16.30 11.40
C LYS A 17 -2.17 -16.46 10.61
N GLN A 18 -1.88 -17.68 10.15
CA GLN A 18 -0.67 -17.94 9.34
C GLN A 18 -0.66 -17.11 8.06
N LYS A 19 -1.81 -16.85 7.43
CA LYS A 19 -1.90 -15.98 6.27
C LYS A 19 -1.41 -14.56 6.59
N TYR A 20 -1.81 -14.01 7.74
CA TYR A 20 -1.35 -12.68 8.15
C TYR A 20 0.11 -12.65 8.52
N ASP A 21 0.62 -13.66 9.21
CA ASP A 21 2.04 -13.76 9.57
C ASP A 21 2.91 -13.76 8.31
N VAL A 22 2.53 -14.58 7.32
CA VAL A 22 3.22 -14.68 6.02
C VAL A 22 3.10 -13.38 5.20
N ILE A 23 1.95 -12.71 5.20
CA ILE A 23 1.78 -11.40 4.54
C ILE A 23 2.63 -10.33 5.22
N SER A 24 2.65 -10.29 6.55
CA SER A 24 3.43 -9.33 7.34
C SER A 24 4.92 -9.48 7.08
N GLU A 25 5.42 -10.71 7.12
CA GLU A 25 6.82 -11.02 6.81
C GLU A 25 7.15 -10.62 5.36
N LYS A 26 6.26 -10.90 4.40
CA LYS A 26 6.47 -10.52 3.00
C LYS A 26 6.47 -9.00 2.81
N LYS A 27 5.64 -8.25 3.53
CA LYS A 27 5.63 -6.78 3.51
C LYS A 27 6.96 -6.21 4.01
N VAL A 28 7.44 -6.68 5.16
CA VAL A 28 8.70 -6.20 5.77
C VAL A 28 9.93 -6.61 4.95
N SER A 29 9.90 -7.77 4.31
CA SER A 29 11.01 -8.27 3.48
C SER A 29 11.01 -7.75 2.04
N THR A 30 9.97 -7.02 1.63
CA THR A 30 9.91 -6.40 0.30
C THR A 30 10.49 -4.99 0.38
N PRO A 31 11.61 -4.69 -0.31
CA PRO A 31 12.16 -3.34 -0.36
C PRO A 31 11.18 -2.36 -1.00
N ILE A 32 11.16 -1.11 -0.53
CA ILE A 32 10.23 -0.08 -1.02
C ILE A 32 10.51 0.24 -2.49
N GLU A 33 11.77 0.16 -2.92
CA GLU A 33 12.18 0.36 -4.31
C GLU A 33 11.61 -0.72 -5.23
N VAL A 34 11.44 -1.94 -4.71
CA VAL A 34 10.79 -3.04 -5.45
C VAL A 34 9.28 -2.82 -5.49
N LEU A 35 8.70 -2.40 -4.37
CA LEU A 35 7.27 -2.10 -4.26
C LEU A 35 6.86 -0.94 -5.20
N CYS A 36 7.69 0.10 -5.29
CA CYS A 36 7.39 1.35 -6.00
C CYS A 36 8.16 1.50 -7.32
N LYS A 37 8.69 0.42 -7.90
CA LYS A 37 9.59 0.47 -9.06
C LYS A 37 9.09 1.31 -10.25
N ASN A 38 7.77 1.41 -10.42
CA ASN A 38 7.12 2.17 -11.49
C ASN A 38 6.15 3.23 -10.95
N CYS A 39 6.36 3.68 -9.71
CA CYS A 39 5.55 4.72 -9.08
C CYS A 39 6.36 6.03 -8.98
N PRO A 40 5.70 7.19 -8.96
CA PRO A 40 6.34 8.46 -8.61
C PRO A 40 7.12 8.41 -7.29
N SER A 41 8.17 9.22 -7.16
CA SER A 41 9.07 9.24 -5.99
C SER A 41 8.39 9.62 -4.68
N GLU A 42 7.27 10.34 -4.78
CA GLU A 42 6.38 10.73 -3.70
C GLU A 42 5.84 9.50 -2.97
N PHE A 43 5.52 8.43 -3.71
CA PHE A 43 5.07 7.16 -3.16
C PHE A 43 6.18 6.46 -2.37
N VAL A 44 7.42 6.48 -2.87
CA VAL A 44 8.59 5.92 -2.16
C VAL A 44 8.77 6.60 -0.81
N SER A 45 8.64 7.94 -0.78
CA SER A 45 8.74 8.72 0.45
C SER A 45 7.62 8.38 1.42
N TYR A 46 6.36 8.34 0.96
CA TYR A 46 5.22 7.94 1.78
C TYR A 46 5.41 6.55 2.42
N PHE A 47 5.83 5.56 1.63
CA PHE A 47 6.06 4.21 2.14
C PHE A 47 7.24 4.13 3.10
N HIS A 48 8.31 4.91 2.90
CA HIS A 48 9.42 4.96 3.85
C HIS A 48 8.97 5.34 5.26
N TYR A 49 8.00 6.26 5.38
CA TYR A 49 7.47 6.67 6.68
C TYR A 49 6.41 5.71 7.23
N HIS A 50 5.55 5.14 6.39
CA HIS A 50 4.34 4.44 6.84
C HIS A 50 4.34 2.91 6.66
N ILE A 51 5.38 2.28 6.08
CA ILE A 51 5.39 0.82 5.84
C ILE A 51 5.13 -0.02 7.10
N ARG A 52 5.52 0.49 8.27
CA ARG A 52 5.30 -0.15 9.58
C ARG A 52 3.87 -0.03 10.10
N GLU A 53 3.13 1.00 9.68
CA GLU A 53 1.73 1.21 10.06
C GLU A 53 0.76 0.43 9.14
N LEU A 54 1.25 -0.14 8.04
CA LEU A 54 0.48 -1.01 7.13
C LEU A 54 0.04 -2.34 7.75
N VAL A 55 0.49 -2.66 8.96
CA VAL A 55 0.12 -3.86 9.71
C VAL A 55 -0.02 -3.53 11.20
N SER A 56 -1.23 -3.17 11.62
CA SER A 56 -1.65 -3.48 13.00
C SER A 56 -2.74 -4.56 12.92
N LEU A 57 -2.59 -5.61 13.73
CA LEU A 57 -3.51 -6.74 13.80
C LEU A 57 -4.94 -6.28 14.19
N GLU A 58 -5.01 -5.19 14.94
CA GLU A 58 -6.24 -4.56 15.45
C GLU A 58 -6.94 -3.68 14.39
N ASN A 59 -6.21 -2.86 13.63
CA ASN A 59 -6.79 -1.99 12.59
C ASN A 59 -7.24 -2.77 11.35
N VAL A 60 -6.77 -4.02 11.16
CA VAL A 60 -7.18 -4.91 10.06
C VAL A 60 -8.66 -5.27 10.14
N MET A 61 -9.28 -5.20 11.32
CA MET A 61 -10.57 -5.83 11.57
C MET A 61 -11.78 -4.89 11.53
N GLU A 62 -11.71 -3.58 11.79
CA GLU A 62 -12.94 -2.91 12.29
C GLU A 62 -13.52 -1.64 11.66
N GLU A 63 -12.87 -0.76 10.88
CA GLU A 63 -13.54 0.57 10.67
C GLU A 63 -14.13 0.91 9.29
N VAL A 64 -13.75 0.29 8.17
CA VAL A 64 -14.31 0.68 6.83
C VAL A 64 -14.46 -0.46 5.82
N GLY A 65 -14.24 -1.72 6.20
CA GLY A 65 -14.45 -2.87 5.30
C GLY A 65 -13.43 -3.05 4.15
N LEU A 66 -12.52 -2.10 3.95
CA LEU A 66 -11.46 -2.15 2.92
C LEU A 66 -10.22 -2.97 3.34
N GLY A 67 -9.99 -3.12 4.65
CA GLY A 67 -8.77 -3.74 5.21
C GLY A 67 -7.50 -2.90 4.97
N PRO A 68 -6.33 -3.33 5.48
CA PRO A 68 -5.12 -2.50 5.48
C PRO A 68 -4.53 -2.27 4.09
N ASN A 69 -4.68 -3.25 3.18
CA ASN A 69 -4.22 -3.08 1.80
C ASN A 69 -5.21 -2.23 0.99
N GLY A 70 -6.52 -2.38 1.19
CA GLY A 70 -7.52 -1.57 0.50
C GLY A 70 -7.48 -0.10 0.94
N ALA A 71 -7.29 0.15 2.23
CA ALA A 71 -7.10 1.52 2.75
C ALA A 71 -5.84 2.17 2.18
N LEU A 72 -4.73 1.42 2.11
CA LEU A 72 -3.51 1.89 1.47
C LEU A 72 -3.74 2.23 -0.01
N MET A 73 -4.37 1.33 -0.77
CA MET A 73 -4.67 1.56 -2.19
C MET A 73 -5.51 2.82 -2.37
N TYR A 74 -6.52 3.01 -1.52
CA TYR A 74 -7.34 4.23 -1.51
C TYR A 74 -6.50 5.49 -1.23
N CYS A 75 -5.61 5.46 -0.23
CA CYS A 75 -4.68 6.56 0.02
C CYS A 75 -3.77 6.83 -1.17
N MET A 76 -3.32 5.78 -1.87
CA MET A 76 -2.46 5.92 -3.04
C MET A 76 -3.21 6.46 -4.25
N GLU A 77 -4.43 6.01 -4.52
CA GLU A 77 -5.29 6.57 -5.57
C GLU A 77 -5.57 8.04 -5.29
N TYR A 78 -5.91 8.39 -4.04
CA TYR A 78 -6.12 9.78 -3.65
C TYR A 78 -4.88 10.66 -3.84
N LEU A 79 -3.69 10.14 -3.51
CA LEU A 79 -2.43 10.85 -3.74
C LEU A 79 -2.12 10.98 -5.24
N ASP A 80 -2.37 9.94 -6.04
CA ASP A 80 -2.16 9.96 -7.49
C ASP A 80 -3.07 10.99 -8.17
N ASP A 81 -4.36 10.98 -7.83
CA ASP A 81 -5.36 11.95 -8.30
C ASP A 81 -5.00 13.37 -7.86
N SER A 82 -4.60 13.55 -6.59
CA SER A 82 -4.21 14.87 -6.06
C SER A 82 -2.93 15.41 -6.72
N LEU A 83 -1.98 14.53 -7.08
CA LEU A 83 -0.78 14.90 -7.81
C LEU A 83 -1.11 15.32 -9.24
N HIS A 84 -1.99 14.57 -9.91
CA HIS A 84 -2.50 14.92 -11.24
C HIS A 84 -3.19 16.29 -11.24
N ASP A 85 -4.10 16.52 -10.29
CA ASP A 85 -4.80 17.80 -10.12
C ASP A 85 -3.86 18.98 -9.85
N TRP A 86 -2.77 18.75 -9.11
CA TRP A 86 -1.78 19.77 -8.80
C TRP A 86 -0.91 20.10 -10.02
N VAL A 87 -0.47 19.08 -10.75
CA VAL A 87 0.32 19.23 -11.98
C VAL A 87 -0.49 19.94 -13.06
N ASP A 88 -1.77 19.59 -13.23
CA ASP A 88 -2.65 20.23 -14.23
C ASP A 88 -2.87 21.72 -13.90
N LYS A 89 -3.02 22.08 -12.62
CA LYS A 89 -3.14 23.48 -12.20
C LYS A 89 -1.89 24.32 -12.43
N GLU A 90 -0.71 23.72 -12.37
CA GLU A 90 0.55 24.42 -12.61
C GLU A 90 0.83 24.60 -14.10
N LEU A 91 0.37 23.67 -14.96
CA LEU A 91 0.51 23.75 -16.41
C LEU A 91 -0.47 24.72 -17.08
N ASP A 92 -1.61 24.98 -16.44
CA ASP A 92 -2.59 25.99 -16.86
C ASP A 92 -2.26 27.42 -16.41
N ASN A 93 -1.08 27.65 -15.80
CA ASN A 93 -0.59 28.96 -15.33
C ASN A 93 0.58 29.51 -16.16
#